data_AF-A0A354ZIL7-F1
#
_entry.id   AF-A0A354ZIL7-F1
#
_cell.length_a   1.000
_cell.length_b   1.000
_cell.length_c   1.000
_cell.angle_alpha   90.00
_cell.angle_beta   90.00
_cell.angle_gamma   90.00
#
_symmetry.space_group_name_H-M   'P 1'
#
loop_
_entity.id
_entity.type
_entity.pdbx_description
1 polymer ?
#
loop_
_entity_poly.entity_id
_entity_poly.type
_entity_poly.pdbx_seq_one_letter_code
_entity_poly.pdbx_strand_id
1 'polypeptide(L)'
;MRAEKLQIDAAKSIANATAGLAPFGRGFSRSRVRVRLLAIVLAAALAIAGLSLAEGPSQASIVLRREPGAVLARTTFYDSQIRAAVIMRDCTLAIAEERTARGIHLDPELDPNSTGLIGAEFTPITTTLGVLEAKRTSTNPAFAALMVRYFLEAGLEPGDVVAVGASGSFPALVLATLAACRAVDLQPAVVYSIGASMYGANTPGFTFGDMLILLNHRGLLPYELAAVSLGGEGDAGGNGILGGDAEYFEQAATRSGAPLLKSDTVVD
;
A
#
# COMPACT_ATOMS: atom_id res chain seq x y z
N MET A 1 49.50 -24.02 2.84
CA MET A 1 48.42 -24.96 3.22
C MET A 1 47.36 -24.42 4.18
N ARG A 2 47.52 -23.27 4.87
CA ARG A 2 46.47 -22.71 5.77
C ARG A 2 45.52 -21.68 5.13
N ALA A 3 45.89 -21.04 4.01
CA ALA A 3 45.08 -19.98 3.39
C ALA A 3 43.91 -20.52 2.52
N GLU A 4 44.12 -21.61 1.77
CA GLU A 4 43.06 -22.22 0.94
C GLU A 4 41.90 -22.79 1.77
N LYS A 5 42.19 -23.29 2.98
CA LYS A 5 41.16 -23.89 3.84
C LYS A 5 40.16 -22.85 4.37
N LEU A 6 40.63 -21.62 4.63
CA LEU A 6 39.80 -20.49 5.07
C LEU A 6 38.84 -19.97 3.98
N GLN A 7 39.26 -19.99 2.71
CA GLN A 7 38.37 -19.60 1.60
C GLN A 7 37.28 -20.63 1.32
N ILE A 8 37.57 -21.93 1.48
CA ILE A 8 36.61 -23.01 1.28
C ILE A 8 35.55 -23.02 2.39
N ASP A 9 35.95 -22.75 3.64
CA ASP A 9 35.02 -22.71 4.78
C ASP A 9 34.11 -21.45 4.74
N ALA A 10 34.62 -20.30 4.27
CA ALA A 10 33.81 -19.10 4.02
C ALA A 10 32.80 -19.32 2.88
N ALA A 11 33.19 -19.98 1.79
CA ALA A 11 32.30 -20.31 0.67
C ALA A 11 31.18 -21.29 1.09
N LYS A 12 31.46 -22.24 1.97
CA LYS A 12 30.45 -23.16 2.53
C LYS A 12 29.50 -22.47 3.52
N SER A 13 29.98 -21.49 4.28
CA SER A 13 29.12 -20.70 5.17
C SER A 13 28.14 -19.80 4.40
N ILE A 14 28.53 -19.29 3.24
CA ILE A 14 27.64 -18.53 2.35
C ILE A 14 26.61 -19.46 1.69
N ALA A 15 27.02 -20.66 1.25
CA ALA A 15 26.12 -21.64 0.66
C ALA A 15 25.03 -22.14 1.63
N ASN A 16 25.33 -22.23 2.92
CA ASN A 16 24.36 -22.62 3.95
C ASN A 16 23.46 -21.47 4.42
N ALA A 17 23.84 -20.20 4.22
CA ALA A 17 22.98 -19.05 4.49
C ALA A 17 21.93 -18.82 3.38
N THR A 18 22.18 -19.32 2.17
CA THR A 18 21.23 -19.28 1.04
C THR A 18 20.22 -20.44 1.02
N ALA A 19 20.42 -21.48 1.85
CA ALA A 19 19.55 -22.66 1.86
C ALA A 19 18.19 -22.46 2.57
N GLY A 20 17.99 -21.31 3.21
CA GLY A 20 16.71 -20.91 3.84
C GLY A 20 15.91 -19.86 3.07
N LEU A 21 16.44 -19.36 1.95
CA LEU A 21 15.72 -18.46 1.05
C LEU A 21 15.01 -19.33 0.01
N ALA A 22 13.76 -19.70 0.30
CA ALA A 22 12.88 -20.22 -0.74
C ALA A 22 12.78 -19.13 -1.82
N PRO A 23 13.25 -19.37 -3.05
CA PRO A 23 13.03 -18.41 -4.12
C PRO A 23 11.53 -18.34 -4.36
N PHE A 24 10.98 -17.11 -4.36
CA PHE A 24 9.67 -16.86 -4.96
C PHE A 24 9.71 -17.38 -6.40
N GLY A 25 9.09 -18.54 -6.59
CA GLY A 25 9.31 -19.36 -7.77
C GLY A 25 8.41 -20.58 -7.82
N ARG A 26 7.18 -20.48 -7.30
CA ARG A 26 6.10 -21.25 -7.94
C ARG A 26 5.68 -20.46 -9.15
N GLY A 27 6.19 -20.89 -10.30
CA GLY A 27 5.79 -20.36 -11.59
C GLY A 27 4.27 -20.24 -11.65
N PHE A 28 3.80 -19.12 -12.20
CA PHE A 28 2.42 -18.96 -12.62
C PHE A 28 2.06 -20.18 -13.48
N SER A 29 1.41 -21.17 -12.88
CA SER A 29 0.89 -22.31 -13.61
C SER A 29 -0.24 -21.75 -14.46
N ARG A 30 0.03 -21.55 -15.76
CA ARG A 30 -0.92 -21.09 -16.78
C ARG A 30 -2.21 -21.93 -16.83
N SER A 31 -2.28 -23.06 -16.14
CA SER A 31 -3.39 -24.01 -16.24
C SER A 31 -4.70 -23.60 -15.57
N ARG A 32 -4.75 -22.57 -14.69
CA ARG A 32 -6.03 -22.06 -14.10
C ARG A 32 -6.01 -20.59 -13.65
N VAL A 33 -5.47 -19.66 -14.44
CA VAL A 33 -5.67 -18.22 -14.14
C VAL A 33 -7.00 -17.77 -14.76
N ARG A 34 -8.05 -17.63 -13.95
CA ARG A 34 -9.29 -16.95 -14.38
C ARG A 34 -9.06 -15.45 -14.30
N VAL A 35 -8.61 -14.84 -15.40
CA VAL A 35 -8.48 -13.38 -15.47
C VAL A 35 -9.87 -12.77 -15.63
N ARG A 36 -10.40 -12.14 -14.58
CA ARG A 36 -11.58 -11.27 -14.68
C ARG A 36 -11.07 -9.82 -14.65
N LEU A 37 -11.12 -9.13 -15.80
CA LEU A 37 -10.80 -7.70 -15.86
C LEU A 37 -11.95 -6.90 -15.25
N LEU A 38 -11.71 -6.30 -14.08
CA LEU A 38 -12.58 -5.27 -13.52
C LEU A 38 -11.70 -4.13 -12.99
N ALA A 39 -11.77 -2.97 -13.64
CA ALA A 39 -11.03 -1.77 -13.24
C ALA A 39 -11.83 -1.01 -12.18
N ILE A 40 -11.46 -1.15 -10.91
CA ILE A 40 -11.97 -0.27 -9.84
C ILE A 40 -11.02 0.93 -9.75
N VAL A 41 -11.37 2.00 -10.44
CA VAL A 41 -10.61 3.26 -10.40
C VAL A 41 -10.99 4.01 -9.12
N LEU A 42 -10.13 3.98 -8.10
CA LEU A 42 -10.31 4.74 -6.86
C LEU A 42 -9.70 6.16 -6.92
N ALA A 43 -9.56 6.71 -8.13
CA ALA A 43 -9.06 8.07 -8.33
C ALA A 43 -10.22 9.08 -8.25
N ALA A 44 -10.07 10.05 -7.33
CA ALA A 44 -10.80 11.32 -7.25
C ALA A 44 -12.32 11.33 -7.00
N ALA A 45 -13.07 10.23 -7.15
CA ALA A 45 -14.52 10.26 -6.93
C ALA A 45 -14.93 10.64 -5.48
N LEU A 46 -14.07 10.36 -4.49
CA LEU A 46 -14.26 10.81 -3.10
C LEU A 46 -13.99 12.31 -2.89
N ALA A 47 -13.18 12.95 -3.73
CA ALA A 47 -12.95 14.41 -3.66
C ALA A 47 -14.14 15.18 -4.25
N ILE A 48 -14.73 14.68 -5.35
CA ILE A 48 -15.91 15.31 -5.98
C ILE A 48 -17.18 15.08 -5.15
N ALA A 49 -17.37 13.88 -4.59
CA ALA A 49 -18.49 13.62 -3.68
C ALA A 49 -18.37 14.38 -2.35
N GLY A 50 -17.15 14.62 -1.86
CA GLY A 50 -16.90 15.47 -0.68
C GLY A 50 -17.19 16.95 -0.94
N LEU A 51 -16.85 17.46 -2.13
CA LEU A 51 -17.07 18.87 -2.49
C LEU A 51 -18.55 19.18 -2.79
N SER A 52 -19.29 18.24 -3.37
CA SER A 52 -20.72 18.44 -3.64
C SER A 52 -21.61 18.39 -2.39
N LEU A 53 -21.09 17.93 -1.25
CA LEU A 53 -21.78 17.97 0.04
C LEU A 53 -21.45 19.23 0.87
N ALA A 54 -20.48 20.04 0.42
CA ALA A 54 -20.05 21.24 1.13
C ALA A 54 -20.82 22.52 0.71
N GLU A 55 -21.57 22.49 -0.40
CA GLU A 55 -22.30 23.67 -0.92
C GLU A 55 -23.84 23.55 -0.87
N GLY A 56 -24.38 22.59 -0.11
CA GLY A 56 -25.82 22.51 0.17
C GLY A 56 -26.19 23.32 1.41
N PRO A 57 -27.29 24.10 1.42
CA PRO A 57 -27.64 24.94 2.56
C PRO A 57 -27.84 24.10 3.82
N SER A 58 -27.19 24.57 4.88
CA SER A 58 -27.32 24.13 6.26
C SER A 58 -28.79 24.02 6.68
N GLN A 59 -29.08 22.94 7.43
CA GLN A 59 -30.26 22.64 8.26
C GLN A 59 -30.92 21.30 7.93
N ALA A 60 -30.16 20.22 8.04
CA ALA A 60 -30.70 18.93 8.44
C ALA A 60 -29.63 18.23 9.28
N SER A 61 -29.65 18.45 10.58
CA SER A 61 -29.04 17.52 11.52
C SER A 61 -29.70 16.16 11.27
N ILE A 62 -29.02 15.28 10.54
CA ILE A 62 -29.32 13.84 10.59
C ILE A 62 -28.91 13.43 12.00
N VAL A 63 -29.82 13.65 12.94
CA VAL A 63 -29.86 12.92 14.20
C VAL A 63 -30.09 11.49 13.77
N LEU A 64 -29.02 10.71 13.69
CA LEU A 64 -29.08 9.26 13.68
C LEU A 64 -29.78 8.87 14.99
N ARG A 65 -31.11 8.80 14.93
CA ARG A 65 -31.95 8.32 16.01
C ARG A 65 -31.67 6.83 16.12
N ARG A 66 -30.61 6.50 16.87
CA ARG A 66 -30.27 5.13 17.21
C ARG A 66 -31.33 4.65 18.18
N GLU A 67 -32.27 3.86 17.70
CA GLU A 67 -33.16 3.10 18.57
C GLU A 67 -32.27 2.23 19.49
N PRO A 68 -32.34 2.41 20.83
CA PRO A 68 -31.57 1.59 21.77
C PRO A 68 -31.99 0.13 21.60
N GLY A 69 -31.10 -0.70 21.06
CA GLY A 69 -31.37 -2.13 20.84
C GLY A 69 -31.50 -2.57 19.37
N ALA A 70 -31.37 -1.67 18.40
CA ALA A 70 -31.23 -2.08 16.99
C ALA A 70 -29.91 -2.85 16.81
N VAL A 71 -29.98 -4.17 16.79
CA VAL A 71 -28.87 -5.04 16.41
C VAL A 71 -28.58 -4.71 14.94
N LEU A 72 -27.39 -4.18 14.67
CA LEU A 72 -26.95 -3.95 13.29
C LEU A 72 -26.98 -5.31 12.58
N ALA A 73 -27.90 -5.47 11.63
CA ALA A 73 -28.03 -6.71 10.88
C ALA A 73 -26.69 -7.00 10.19
N ARG A 74 -26.10 -8.16 10.48
CA ARG A 74 -24.87 -8.58 9.81
C ARG A 74 -25.14 -8.70 8.32
N THR A 75 -24.34 -8.02 7.51
CA THR A 75 -24.35 -8.21 6.05
C THR A 75 -23.75 -9.57 5.71
N THR A 76 -23.97 -10.06 4.49
CA THR A 76 -23.38 -11.31 3.99
C THR A 76 -21.85 -11.33 4.07
N PHE A 77 -21.21 -10.16 4.09
CA PHE A 77 -19.76 -10.00 4.09
C PHE A 77 -19.18 -9.62 5.46
N TYR A 78 -20.04 -9.52 6.48
CA TYR A 78 -19.69 -8.89 7.76
C TYR A 78 -18.40 -9.44 8.38
N ASP A 79 -18.25 -10.76 8.48
CA ASP A 79 -17.07 -11.36 9.13
C ASP A 79 -15.78 -11.06 8.37
N SER A 80 -15.79 -11.17 7.03
CA SER A 80 -14.64 -10.81 6.18
C SER A 80 -14.33 -9.31 6.23
N GLN A 81 -15.35 -8.47 6.31
CA GLN A 81 -15.21 -7.02 6.44
C GLN A 81 -14.54 -6.64 7.77
N ILE A 82 -14.99 -7.22 8.88
CA ILE A 82 -14.37 -7.02 10.19
C ILE A 82 -12.93 -7.55 10.19
N ARG A 83 -12.69 -8.73 9.62
CA ARG A 83 -11.34 -9.30 9.48
C ARG A 83 -10.40 -8.35 8.72
N ALA A 84 -10.84 -7.79 7.60
CA ALA A 84 -10.05 -6.85 6.80
C ALA A 84 -9.72 -5.56 7.57
N ALA A 85 -10.70 -4.99 8.27
CA ALA A 85 -10.49 -3.80 9.09
C ALA A 85 -9.49 -4.06 10.23
N VAL A 86 -9.55 -5.23 10.87
CA VAL A 86 -8.59 -5.63 11.91
C VAL A 86 -7.18 -5.77 11.32
N ILE A 87 -7.03 -6.46 10.18
CA ILE A 87 -5.73 -6.60 9.51
C ILE A 87 -5.13 -5.24 9.17
N MET A 88 -5.93 -4.33 8.57
CA MET A 88 -5.45 -2.99 8.23
C MET A 88 -5.02 -2.22 9.48
N ARG A 89 -5.81 -2.25 10.56
CA ARG A 89 -5.46 -1.61 11.84
C ARG A 89 -4.11 -2.12 12.36
N ASP A 90 -3.92 -3.44 12.38
CA ASP A 90 -2.70 -4.06 12.92
C ASP A 90 -1.47 -3.71 12.07
N CYS A 91 -1.64 -3.64 10.75
CA CYS A 91 -0.59 -3.15 9.86
C CYS A 91 -0.26 -1.67 10.09
N THR A 92 -1.27 -0.82 10.26
CA THR A 92 -1.10 0.60 10.57
C THR A 92 -0.30 0.79 11.87
N LEU A 93 -0.63 0.02 12.92
CA LEU A 93 0.11 0.04 14.18
C LEU A 93 1.59 -0.35 13.98
N ALA A 94 1.85 -1.43 13.23
CA ALA A 94 3.21 -1.87 12.94
C ALA A 94 4.02 -0.82 12.16
N ILE A 95 3.38 -0.09 11.23
CA ILE A 95 4.00 1.01 10.48
C ILE A 95 4.34 2.18 11.40
N ALA A 96 3.43 2.58 12.29
CA ALA A 96 3.67 3.66 13.26
C ALA A 96 4.81 3.33 14.24
N GLU A 97 4.85 2.09 14.74
CA GLU A 97 5.94 1.57 15.56
C GLU A 97 7.29 1.64 14.81
N GLU A 98 7.32 1.22 13.55
CA GLU A 98 8.54 1.25 12.75
C GLU A 98 9.03 2.68 12.50
N ARG A 99 8.13 3.63 12.22
CA ARG A 99 8.52 5.04 12.10
C ARG A 99 9.17 5.55 13.37
N THR A 100 8.58 5.23 14.52
CA THR A 100 9.12 5.59 15.83
C THR A 100 10.49 4.97 16.04
N ALA A 101 10.66 3.68 15.74
CA ALA A 101 11.93 2.97 15.87
C ALA A 101 13.04 3.54 14.97
N ARG A 102 12.68 4.05 13.79
CA ARG A 102 13.61 4.71 12.85
C ARG A 102 13.86 6.18 13.16
N GLY A 103 13.23 6.75 14.19
CA GLY A 103 13.31 8.17 14.51
C GLY A 103 12.62 9.07 13.47
N ILE A 104 11.70 8.52 12.66
CA ILE A 104 10.91 9.29 11.70
C ILE A 104 9.75 9.94 12.46
N HIS A 105 9.78 11.27 12.58
CA HIS A 105 8.82 12.04 13.34
C HIS A 105 7.37 11.79 12.88
N LEU A 106 6.48 11.50 13.83
CA LEU A 106 5.03 11.48 13.65
C LEU A 106 4.48 12.81 14.12
N ASP A 107 4.13 13.68 13.17
CA ASP A 107 3.59 14.99 13.48
C ASP A 107 2.13 14.86 13.95
N PRO A 108 1.80 15.20 15.22
CA PRO A 108 0.46 15.08 15.76
C PRO A 108 -0.52 16.09 15.14
N GLU A 109 -0.02 17.20 14.59
CA GLU A 109 -0.84 18.17 13.87
C GLU A 109 -1.23 17.66 12.50
N LEU A 110 -0.41 16.83 11.83
CA LEU A 110 -0.71 16.20 10.54
C LEU A 110 -1.39 14.84 10.68
N ASP A 111 -1.00 14.03 11.66
CA ASP A 111 -1.50 12.68 11.93
C ASP A 111 -2.00 12.53 13.37
N PRO A 112 -3.17 13.13 13.71
CA PRO A 112 -3.69 13.13 15.08
C PRO A 112 -4.01 11.72 15.61
N ASN A 113 -4.16 10.73 14.73
CA ASN A 113 -4.41 9.34 15.10
C ASN A 113 -3.12 8.51 15.15
N SER A 114 -1.95 9.13 14.94
CA SER A 114 -0.63 8.47 14.96
C SER A 114 -0.59 7.21 14.08
N THR A 115 -1.19 7.29 12.89
CA THR A 115 -1.30 6.15 11.97
C THR A 115 0.02 5.76 11.33
N GLY A 116 0.95 6.71 11.22
CA GLY A 116 2.20 6.53 10.49
C GLY A 116 2.07 6.53 8.98
N LEU A 117 0.86 6.65 8.44
CA LEU A 117 0.55 6.64 7.00
C LEU A 117 0.51 8.04 6.39
N ILE A 118 0.54 9.08 7.20
CA ILE A 118 0.56 10.48 6.76
C ILE A 118 2.03 10.94 6.63
N GLY A 119 2.40 11.37 5.43
CA GLY A 119 3.71 11.94 5.15
C GLY A 119 3.81 13.43 5.44
N ALA A 120 4.87 14.05 4.94
CA ALA A 120 5.12 15.48 5.10
C ALA A 120 4.41 16.31 4.02
N GLU A 121 4.34 17.62 4.20
CA GLU A 121 3.81 18.53 3.20
C GLU A 121 4.67 18.48 1.92
N PHE A 122 5.96 18.76 2.03
CA PHE A 122 6.91 18.69 0.92
C PHE A 122 8.15 17.87 1.26
N THR A 123 8.62 17.12 0.27
CA THR A 123 9.82 16.27 0.31
C THR A 123 10.42 16.20 -1.10
N PRO A 124 11.65 15.70 -1.26
CA PRO A 124 12.23 15.48 -2.58
C PRO A 124 11.43 14.54 -3.49
N ILE A 125 10.58 13.66 -2.95
CA ILE A 125 9.73 12.75 -3.73
C ILE A 125 8.26 13.21 -3.80
N THR A 126 7.97 14.45 -3.40
CA THR A 126 6.63 15.04 -3.56
C THR A 126 6.41 15.45 -5.01
N THR A 127 5.52 14.75 -5.71
CA THR A 127 5.28 14.96 -7.15
C THR A 127 4.09 15.86 -7.43
N THR A 128 3.10 15.90 -6.54
CA THR A 128 1.84 16.62 -6.77
C THR A 128 1.27 17.19 -5.48
N LEU A 129 0.35 18.15 -5.62
CA LEU A 129 -0.39 18.70 -4.49
C LEU A 129 -1.33 17.64 -3.90
N GLY A 130 -1.59 17.73 -2.60
CA GLY A 130 -2.45 16.80 -1.87
C GLY A 130 -3.34 17.54 -0.88
N VAL A 131 -4.49 16.92 -0.57
CA VAL A 131 -5.45 17.41 0.42
C VAL A 131 -5.30 16.56 1.68
N LEU A 132 -4.86 17.16 2.78
CA LEU A 132 -4.55 16.47 4.04
C LEU A 132 -5.76 15.73 4.60
N GLU A 133 -6.94 16.34 4.54
CA GLU A 133 -8.21 15.77 5.01
C GLU A 133 -8.52 14.47 4.28
N ALA A 134 -8.33 14.44 2.95
CA ALA A 134 -8.53 13.23 2.16
C ALA A 134 -7.55 12.12 2.56
N LYS A 135 -6.29 12.46 2.86
CA LYS A 135 -5.31 11.48 3.34
C LYS A 135 -5.72 10.90 4.68
N ARG A 136 -6.13 11.75 5.63
CA ARG A 136 -6.62 11.34 6.95
C ARG A 136 -7.86 10.45 6.86
N THR A 137 -8.84 10.81 6.03
CA THR A 137 -10.03 9.98 5.82
C THR A 137 -9.65 8.57 5.36
N SER A 138 -8.66 8.48 4.45
CA SER A 138 -8.22 7.20 3.91
C SER A 138 -7.55 6.26 4.91
N THR A 139 -7.10 6.75 6.08
CA THR A 139 -6.48 5.90 7.11
C THR A 139 -7.49 5.09 7.92
N ASN A 140 -8.79 5.34 7.73
CA ASN A 140 -9.84 4.59 8.41
C ASN A 140 -9.88 3.11 7.95
N PRO A 141 -9.75 2.13 8.87
CA PRO A 141 -9.81 0.71 8.52
C PRO A 141 -11.11 0.23 7.86
N ALA A 142 -12.19 1.03 7.95
CA ALA A 142 -13.42 0.78 7.21
C ALA A 142 -13.22 0.73 5.69
N PHE A 143 -12.16 1.34 5.14
CA PHE A 143 -11.82 1.19 3.72
C PHE A 143 -11.44 -0.25 3.37
N ALA A 144 -10.78 -1.00 4.25
CA ALA A 144 -10.50 -2.42 4.01
C ALA A 144 -11.80 -3.25 3.98
N ALA A 145 -12.74 -2.93 4.86
CA ALA A 145 -14.09 -3.52 4.83
C ALA A 145 -14.86 -3.16 3.54
N LEU A 146 -14.71 -1.94 3.02
CA LEU A 146 -15.30 -1.54 1.75
C LEU A 146 -14.70 -2.34 0.58
N MET A 147 -13.38 -2.51 0.56
CA MET A 147 -12.70 -3.30 -0.48
C MET A 147 -13.13 -4.77 -0.50
N VAL A 148 -13.34 -5.39 0.67
CA VAL A 148 -13.93 -6.75 0.75
C VAL A 148 -15.28 -6.81 0.06
N ARG A 149 -16.16 -5.83 0.31
CA ARG A 149 -17.46 -5.77 -0.35
C ARG A 149 -17.30 -5.70 -1.87
N TYR A 150 -16.43 -4.82 -2.37
CA TYR A 150 -16.19 -4.69 -3.81
C TYR A 150 -15.64 -5.98 -4.43
N PHE A 151 -14.71 -6.67 -3.77
CA PHE A 151 -14.17 -7.95 -4.25
C PHE A 151 -15.24 -9.04 -4.32
N LEU A 152 -16.09 -9.15 -3.30
CA LEU A 152 -17.13 -10.17 -3.25
C LEU A 152 -18.30 -9.85 -4.18
N GLU A 153 -18.67 -8.57 -4.36
CA GLU A 153 -19.65 -8.13 -5.36
C GLU A 153 -19.15 -8.36 -6.79
N ALA A 154 -17.82 -8.26 -7.03
CA ALA A 154 -17.19 -8.65 -8.28
C ALA A 154 -17.09 -10.18 -8.48
N GLY A 155 -17.51 -10.96 -7.49
CA GLY A 155 -17.52 -12.42 -7.53
C GLY A 155 -16.14 -13.05 -7.49
N LEU A 156 -15.15 -12.38 -6.90
CA LEU A 156 -13.81 -12.93 -6.70
C LEU A 156 -13.85 -14.07 -5.68
N GLU A 157 -13.10 -15.12 -5.95
CA GLU A 157 -12.98 -16.32 -5.13
C GLU A 157 -11.59 -16.41 -4.47
N PRO A 158 -11.45 -17.06 -3.30
CA PRO A 158 -10.15 -17.32 -2.71
C PRO A 158 -9.17 -17.94 -3.71
N GLY A 159 -7.95 -17.38 -3.78
CA GLY A 159 -6.91 -17.77 -4.73
C GLY A 159 -6.93 -16.99 -6.06
N ASP A 160 -7.96 -16.20 -6.35
CA ASP A 160 -7.96 -15.32 -7.52
C ASP A 160 -6.85 -14.27 -7.43
N VAL A 161 -6.30 -13.93 -8.60
CA VAL A 161 -5.27 -12.90 -8.74
C VAL A 161 -5.91 -11.54 -9.03
N VAL A 162 -5.49 -10.51 -8.29
CA VAL A 162 -5.96 -9.13 -8.48
C VAL A 162 -4.79 -8.25 -8.87
N ALA A 163 -4.85 -7.65 -10.06
CA ALA A 163 -3.88 -6.62 -10.46
C ALA A 163 -4.17 -5.32 -9.69
N VAL A 164 -3.17 -4.77 -9.02
CA VAL A 164 -3.29 -3.56 -8.21
C VAL A 164 -2.34 -2.49 -8.73
N GLY A 165 -2.89 -1.45 -9.35
CA GLY A 165 -2.16 -0.21 -9.60
C GLY A 165 -2.13 0.63 -8.32
N ALA A 166 -0.96 0.74 -7.71
CA ALA A 166 -0.75 1.44 -6.44
C ALA A 166 0.04 2.73 -6.65
N SER A 167 -0.27 3.76 -5.88
CA SER A 167 0.45 5.04 -5.89
C SER A 167 0.85 5.44 -4.47
N GLY A 168 2.05 6.01 -4.34
CA GLY A 168 2.54 6.61 -3.10
C GLY A 168 1.64 7.72 -2.57
N SER A 169 0.73 8.28 -3.37
CA SER A 169 -0.17 9.34 -2.93
C SER A 169 -1.19 8.89 -1.87
N PHE A 170 -1.62 7.64 -1.87
CA PHE A 170 -2.63 7.14 -0.91
C PHE A 170 -2.19 5.80 -0.31
N PRO A 171 -1.14 5.77 0.52
CA PRO A 171 -0.61 4.52 1.07
C PRO A 171 -1.65 3.77 1.92
N ALA A 172 -2.53 4.50 2.61
CA ALA A 172 -3.58 3.88 3.39
C ALA A 172 -4.62 3.13 2.55
N LEU A 173 -4.93 3.61 1.34
CA LEU A 173 -5.82 2.89 0.42
C LEU A 173 -5.15 1.66 -0.17
N VAL A 174 -3.85 1.75 -0.49
CA VAL A 174 -3.07 0.57 -0.90
C VAL A 174 -3.09 -0.48 0.23
N LEU A 175 -2.85 -0.06 1.47
CA LEU A 175 -2.91 -0.93 2.64
C LEU A 175 -4.30 -1.55 2.83
N ALA A 176 -5.36 -0.77 2.67
CA ALA A 176 -6.75 -1.23 2.74
C ALA A 176 -7.04 -2.33 1.71
N THR A 177 -6.60 -2.14 0.46
CA THR A 177 -6.72 -3.14 -0.61
C THR A 177 -5.99 -4.43 -0.27
N LEU A 178 -4.74 -4.35 0.21
CA LEU A 178 -3.96 -5.54 0.56
C LEU A 178 -4.52 -6.27 1.79
N ALA A 179 -4.99 -5.53 2.81
CA ALA A 179 -5.66 -6.09 3.96
C ALA A 179 -6.95 -6.83 3.57
N ALA A 180 -7.73 -6.27 2.64
CA ALA A 180 -8.90 -6.92 2.08
C ALA A 180 -8.52 -8.19 1.29
N CYS A 181 -7.48 -8.14 0.44
CA CYS A 181 -6.97 -9.34 -0.24
C CYS A 181 -6.61 -10.43 0.78
N ARG A 182 -5.93 -10.06 1.87
CA ARG A 182 -5.58 -10.99 2.95
C ARG A 182 -6.79 -11.57 3.68
N ALA A 183 -7.84 -10.77 3.85
CA ALA A 183 -9.07 -11.16 4.54
C ALA A 183 -9.94 -12.16 3.75
N VAL A 184 -9.79 -12.19 2.42
CA VAL A 184 -10.55 -13.09 1.53
C VAL A 184 -9.64 -14.01 0.69
N ASP A 185 -8.37 -14.13 1.08
CA ASP A 185 -7.35 -15.01 0.49
C ASP A 185 -7.11 -14.82 -1.03
N LEU A 186 -7.13 -13.56 -1.48
CA LEU A 186 -6.77 -13.16 -2.85
C LEU A 186 -5.26 -12.96 -3.01
N GLN A 187 -4.76 -13.06 -4.23
CA GLN A 187 -3.35 -12.92 -4.60
C GLN A 187 -3.11 -11.58 -5.33
N PRO A 188 -2.69 -10.51 -4.64
CA PRO A 188 -2.45 -9.24 -5.30
C PRO A 188 -1.15 -9.25 -6.12
N ALA A 189 -1.20 -8.75 -7.35
CA ALA A 189 -0.05 -8.40 -8.17
C ALA A 189 0.08 -6.87 -8.21
N VAL A 190 0.95 -6.32 -7.36
CA VAL A 190 1.02 -4.87 -7.09
C VAL A 190 2.08 -4.20 -7.97
N VAL A 191 1.65 -3.27 -8.82
CA VAL A 191 2.55 -2.33 -9.51
C VAL A 191 2.48 -1.00 -8.79
N TYR A 192 3.59 -0.56 -8.21
CA TYR A 192 3.62 0.59 -7.31
C TYR A 192 4.41 1.77 -7.90
N SER A 193 3.73 2.91 -8.04
CA SER A 193 4.36 4.19 -8.37
C SER A 193 4.87 4.87 -7.10
N ILE A 194 6.19 5.06 -7.02
CA ILE A 194 6.90 5.57 -5.84
C ILE A 194 6.51 7.00 -5.51
N GLY A 195 6.44 7.85 -6.54
CA GLY A 195 6.04 9.24 -6.39
C GLY A 195 4.73 9.41 -5.64
N ALA A 196 4.72 10.41 -4.76
CA ALA A 196 3.63 10.65 -3.84
C ALA A 196 3.24 12.13 -3.84
N SER A 197 1.93 12.41 -3.73
CA SER A 197 1.47 13.76 -3.43
C SER A 197 1.91 14.21 -2.03
N MET A 198 1.69 15.49 -1.71
CA MET A 198 1.73 15.98 -0.33
C MET A 198 0.98 15.01 0.59
N TYR A 199 1.54 14.77 1.77
CA TYR A 199 0.99 13.92 2.83
C TYR A 199 0.82 12.43 2.47
N GLY A 200 1.25 11.97 1.30
CA GLY A 200 1.31 10.55 0.93
C GLY A 200 2.48 9.82 1.57
N ALA A 201 2.89 8.67 1.01
CA ALA A 201 4.13 7.97 1.37
C ALA A 201 5.37 8.66 0.80
N ASN A 202 5.49 9.96 1.04
CA ASN A 202 6.51 10.83 0.47
C ASN A 202 7.77 10.95 1.36
N THR A 203 7.92 10.16 2.42
CA THR A 203 9.18 10.16 3.18
C THR A 203 10.24 9.37 2.40
N PRO A 204 11.33 9.97 1.88
CA PRO A 204 12.23 9.29 0.93
C PRO A 204 12.86 7.99 1.44
N GLY A 205 13.10 7.88 2.75
CA GLY A 205 13.63 6.66 3.40
C GLY A 205 12.55 5.68 3.89
N PHE A 206 11.28 5.96 3.63
CA PHE A 206 10.15 5.18 4.14
C PHE A 206 8.90 5.33 3.26
N THR A 207 9.02 4.87 2.01
CA THR A 207 7.94 4.80 1.03
C THR A 207 6.99 3.64 1.33
N PHE A 208 5.91 3.47 0.56
CA PHE A 208 5.04 2.31 0.76
C PHE A 208 5.74 0.98 0.44
N GLY A 209 6.73 0.98 -0.46
CA GLY A 209 7.57 -0.21 -0.70
C GLY A 209 8.31 -0.66 0.57
N ASP A 210 8.89 0.29 1.29
CA ASP A 210 9.55 0.03 2.58
C ASP A 210 8.54 -0.47 3.64
N MET A 211 7.31 0.08 3.65
CA MET A 211 6.23 -0.37 4.53
C MET A 211 5.79 -1.80 4.20
N LEU A 212 5.68 -2.17 2.93
CA LEU A 212 5.24 -3.51 2.54
C LEU A 212 6.30 -4.57 2.90
N ILE A 213 7.58 -4.28 2.70
CA ILE A 213 8.68 -5.16 3.13
C ILE A 213 8.61 -5.40 4.65
N LEU A 214 8.43 -4.34 5.45
CA LEU A 214 8.25 -4.45 6.89
C LEU A 214 7.08 -5.38 7.24
N LEU A 215 5.91 -5.15 6.65
CA LEU A 215 4.70 -5.92 6.94
C LEU A 215 4.82 -7.39 6.51
N ASN A 216 5.55 -7.65 5.43
CA ASN A 216 5.89 -9.00 4.97
C ASN A 216 6.81 -9.71 5.97
N HIS A 217 7.90 -9.07 6.38
CA HIS A 217 8.82 -9.61 7.38
C HIS A 217 8.15 -9.88 8.74
N ARG A 218 7.16 -9.07 9.13
CA ARG A 218 6.36 -9.30 10.35
C ARG A 218 5.22 -10.32 10.16
N GLY A 219 5.05 -10.88 8.97
CA GLY A 219 4.02 -11.88 8.67
C GLY A 219 2.58 -11.33 8.63
N LEU A 220 2.42 -10.00 8.60
CA LEU A 220 1.10 -9.34 8.60
C LEU A 220 0.49 -9.34 7.19
N LEU A 221 1.29 -8.99 6.18
CA LEU A 221 0.92 -9.05 4.77
C LEU A 221 1.97 -9.84 3.98
N PRO A 222 1.69 -11.08 3.58
CA PRO A 222 2.65 -11.94 2.89
C PRO A 222 2.72 -11.61 1.38
N TYR A 223 2.86 -10.32 1.04
CA TYR A 223 2.87 -9.83 -0.33
C TYR A 223 4.14 -9.06 -0.63
N GLU A 224 4.48 -9.00 -1.91
CA GLU A 224 5.61 -8.26 -2.46
C GLU A 224 5.12 -7.42 -3.65
N LEU A 225 5.92 -6.42 -4.05
CA LEU A 225 5.63 -5.64 -5.23
C LEU A 225 6.02 -6.44 -6.48
N ALA A 226 5.11 -6.53 -7.46
CA ALA A 226 5.38 -7.16 -8.74
C ALA A 226 6.29 -6.29 -9.62
N ALA A 227 6.13 -4.97 -9.53
CA ALA A 227 7.00 -4.00 -10.17
C ALA A 227 6.85 -2.63 -9.50
N VAL A 228 7.81 -1.75 -9.73
CA VAL A 228 7.75 -0.35 -9.32
C VAL A 228 7.95 0.57 -10.51
N SER A 229 7.38 1.76 -10.42
CA SER A 229 7.71 2.87 -11.29
C SER A 229 8.13 4.09 -10.46
N LEU A 230 8.84 5.04 -11.06
CA LEU A 230 9.32 6.20 -10.31
C LEU A 230 8.17 7.16 -9.97
N GLY A 231 7.12 7.20 -10.80
CA GLY A 231 6.03 8.16 -10.68
C GLY A 231 6.42 9.56 -11.13
N GLY A 232 5.60 10.53 -10.75
CA GLY A 232 5.73 11.90 -11.26
C GLY A 232 5.26 12.03 -12.70
N GLU A 233 5.47 13.21 -13.27
CA GLU A 233 5.07 13.48 -14.65
C GLU A 233 5.86 12.57 -15.61
N GLY A 234 5.13 11.87 -16.49
CA GLY A 234 5.73 10.92 -17.44
C GLY A 234 6.39 9.69 -16.79
N ASP A 235 6.15 9.44 -15.50
CA ASP A 235 6.73 8.31 -14.75
C ASP A 235 8.27 8.34 -14.65
N ALA A 236 8.86 9.52 -14.88
CA ALA A 236 10.30 9.69 -15.04
C ALA A 236 11.08 9.79 -13.71
N GLY A 237 10.40 10.02 -12.58
CA GLY A 237 11.07 10.39 -11.33
C GLY A 237 11.73 11.76 -11.43
N GLY A 238 11.38 12.68 -10.54
CA GLY A 238 11.80 14.09 -10.66
C GLY A 238 10.74 14.97 -11.32
N ASN A 239 11.08 16.25 -11.55
CA ASN A 239 10.13 17.33 -11.88
C ASN A 239 8.96 17.46 -10.87
N GLY A 240 9.14 16.94 -9.65
CA GLY A 240 8.21 17.17 -8.55
C GLY A 240 8.19 18.64 -8.15
N ILE A 241 7.32 19.01 -7.20
CA ILE A 241 7.07 20.41 -6.85
C ILE A 241 8.34 21.15 -6.39
N LEU A 242 9.29 20.43 -5.79
CA LEU A 242 10.58 20.97 -5.35
C LEU A 242 11.72 20.78 -6.37
N GLY A 243 11.45 20.26 -7.57
CA GLY A 243 12.48 19.90 -8.54
C GLY A 243 13.41 18.79 -8.04
N GLY A 244 12.89 17.88 -7.19
CA GLY A 244 13.69 16.87 -6.51
C GLY A 244 14.46 15.94 -7.45
N ASP A 245 15.64 15.51 -6.99
CA ASP A 245 16.54 14.65 -7.75
C ASP A 245 15.95 13.24 -7.95
N ALA A 246 16.04 12.73 -9.18
CA ALA A 246 15.64 11.37 -9.55
C ALA A 246 16.29 10.30 -8.65
N GLU A 247 17.44 10.62 -8.06
CA GLU A 247 18.18 9.75 -7.14
C GLU A 247 17.33 9.22 -5.99
N TYR A 248 16.48 10.05 -5.35
CA TYR A 248 15.64 9.58 -4.24
C TYR A 248 14.62 8.52 -4.68
N PHE A 249 14.09 8.65 -5.91
CA PHE A 249 13.16 7.69 -6.49
C PHE A 249 13.87 6.39 -6.85
N GLU A 250 15.06 6.47 -7.45
CA GLU A 250 15.88 5.29 -7.79
C GLU A 250 16.35 4.53 -6.55
N GLN A 251 16.73 5.24 -5.49
CA GLN A 251 17.07 4.64 -4.20
C GLN A 251 15.86 3.92 -3.60
N ALA A 252 14.66 4.53 -3.62
CA ALA A 252 13.44 3.87 -3.16
C ALA A 252 13.08 2.64 -4.00
N ALA A 253 13.24 2.71 -5.33
CA ALA A 253 13.06 1.56 -6.23
C ALA A 253 14.02 0.43 -5.88
N THR A 254 15.29 0.75 -5.67
CA THR A 254 16.32 -0.22 -5.28
C THR A 254 15.99 -0.89 -3.95
N ARG A 255 15.61 -0.11 -2.93
CA ARG A 255 15.22 -0.66 -1.61
C ARG A 255 13.97 -1.53 -1.67
N SER A 256 13.07 -1.30 -2.62
CA SER A 256 11.87 -2.11 -2.81
C SER A 256 12.16 -3.54 -3.25
N GLY A 257 13.33 -3.80 -3.85
CA GLY A 257 13.71 -5.09 -4.42
C GLY A 257 12.91 -5.51 -5.66
N ALA A 258 11.92 -4.72 -6.07
CA ALA A 258 11.05 -5.03 -7.21
C ALA A 258 11.65 -4.55 -8.54
N PRO A 259 11.29 -5.18 -9.67
CA PRO A 259 11.66 -4.71 -11.00
C PRO A 259 11.19 -3.26 -11.24
N LEU A 260 12.11 -2.40 -11.68
CA LEU A 260 11.80 -1.02 -12.07
C LEU A 260 11.32 -0.98 -13.53
N LEU A 261 10.12 -0.45 -13.74
CA LEU A 261 9.58 -0.16 -15.06
C LEU A 261 10.26 1.08 -15.63
N LYS A 262 10.79 0.95 -16.85
CA LYS A 262 11.33 2.04 -17.67
C LYS A 262 10.63 2.05 -19.03
N SER A 263 10.59 3.20 -19.71
CA SER A 263 10.03 3.32 -21.08
C SER A 263 10.55 2.25 -22.04
N ASP A 264 11.80 1.83 -21.85
CA ASP A 264 12.50 0.88 -22.72
C ASP A 264 12.20 -0.58 -22.36
N THR A 265 11.44 -0.83 -21.29
CA THR A 265 10.98 -2.17 -20.86
C THR A 265 9.54 -2.46 -21.27
N VAL A 266 8.83 -1.49 -21.85
CA VAL A 266 7.51 -1.68 -22.48
C VAL A 266 7.71 -1.68 -23.99
N VAL A 267 8.34 -2.71 -24.52
CA VAL A 267 8.50 -2.88 -25.98
C VAL A 267 7.47 -3.90 -26.46
N ASP A 268 6.58 -3.42 -27.34
CA ASP A 268 5.68 -4.10 -28.30
C ASP A 268 5.15 -5.52 -27.98
#